data_AF-A0A6P4BWV7-F1
#
_entry.id   AF-A0A6P4BWV7-F1
#
_cell.length_a   1.000
_cell.length_b   1.000
_cell.length_c   1.000
_cell.angle_alpha   90.00
_cell.angle_beta   90.00
_cell.angle_gamma   90.00
#
_symmetry.space_group_name_H-M   'P 1'
#
loop_
_entity.id
_entity.type
_entity.pdbx_description
1 polymer ?
#
loop_
_entity_poly.entity_id
_entity_poly.type
_entity_poly.pdbx_seq_one_letter_code
_entity_poly.pdbx_strand_id
1 'polypeptide(L)'
;MELDHALDFEDYFPSMISRLGAEGFIGELCNGFSLLMDAHKGLITFESLKMNCSLLGLEVRDDELLCMLMEGDLDGDGALSQMEFCILMFRLSPCLMDGDAPKLFTQSVDPMLV
;
A
#
# COMPACT_ATOMS: atom_id res chain seq x y z
N MET A 1 -29.73 -2.27 -0.44
CA MET A 1 -28.78 -2.69 -1.49
C MET A 1 -27.42 -2.41 -0.90
N GLU A 2 -26.82 -3.43 -0.29
CA GLU A 2 -25.45 -3.35 0.21
C GLU A 2 -24.53 -3.29 -1.01
N LEU A 3 -23.83 -2.16 -1.19
CA LEU A 3 -22.78 -2.02 -2.18
C LEU A 3 -21.55 -2.72 -1.62
N ASP A 4 -21.49 -4.03 -1.82
CA ASP A 4 -20.27 -4.81 -1.69
C ASP A 4 -19.39 -4.51 -2.91
N HIS A 5 -18.85 -3.28 -2.95
CA HIS A 5 -17.67 -2.97 -3.75
C HIS A 5 -16.45 -3.20 -2.86
N ALA A 6 -16.29 -4.44 -2.39
CA ALA A 6 -14.96 -4.96 -2.24
C ALA A 6 -14.33 -4.81 -3.63
N LEU A 7 -13.45 -3.82 -3.78
CA LEU A 7 -12.42 -3.90 -4.81
C LEU A 7 -11.85 -5.30 -4.62
N ASP A 8 -12.11 -6.19 -5.58
CA ASP A 8 -11.64 -7.56 -5.55
C ASP A 8 -10.11 -7.47 -5.75
N PHE A 9 -9.45 -7.02 -4.69
CA PHE A 9 -8.03 -6.78 -4.64
C PHE A 9 -7.44 -8.16 -4.55
N GLU A 10 -7.09 -8.69 -5.72
CA GLU A 10 -6.38 -9.96 -5.76
C GLU A 10 -5.07 -9.77 -5.02
N ASP A 11 -4.97 -10.44 -3.87
CA ASP A 11 -3.87 -10.21 -2.94
C ASP A 11 -2.59 -10.86 -3.45
N TYR A 12 -1.82 -10.08 -4.19
CA TYR A 12 -0.53 -10.50 -4.73
C TYR A 12 0.61 -10.34 -3.72
N PHE A 13 0.37 -9.75 -2.55
CA PHE A 13 1.43 -9.41 -1.60
C PHE A 13 2.14 -10.64 -1.03
N PRO A 14 1.45 -11.75 -0.67
CA PRO A 14 2.13 -12.97 -0.23
C PRO A 14 3.11 -13.51 -1.27
N SER A 15 2.75 -13.46 -2.54
CA SER A 15 3.61 -13.91 -3.64
C SER A 15 4.82 -13.00 -3.84
N MET A 16 4.63 -11.69 -3.69
CA MET A 16 5.68 -10.68 -3.81
C MET A 16 6.67 -10.80 -2.65
N ILE A 17 6.18 -10.92 -1.42
CA ILE A 17 6.97 -11.16 -0.21
C ILE A 17 7.75 -12.47 -0.32
N SER A 18 7.13 -13.55 -0.79
CA SER A 18 7.81 -14.84 -0.97
C SER A 18 8.97 -14.77 -1.97
N ARG A 19 8.91 -13.87 -2.94
CA ARG A 19 9.93 -13.74 -4.00
C ARG A 19 11.03 -12.73 -3.65
N LEU A 20 10.66 -11.61 -3.03
CA LEU A 20 11.54 -10.47 -2.76
C LEU A 20 12.06 -10.44 -1.31
N GLY A 21 11.43 -11.20 -0.42
CA GLY A 21 11.61 -11.07 1.02
C GLY A 21 10.93 -9.82 1.59
N ALA A 22 10.98 -9.71 2.92
CA ALA A 22 10.46 -8.58 3.70
C ALA A 22 10.95 -7.22 3.20
N GLU A 23 12.27 -7.06 3.16
CA GLU A 23 12.93 -5.81 2.82
C GLU A 23 12.69 -5.43 1.37
N GLY A 24 12.71 -6.42 0.45
CA GLY A 24 12.42 -6.20 -0.96
C GLY A 24 10.98 -5.78 -1.20
N PHE A 25 10.02 -6.39 -0.49
CA PHE A 25 8.61 -5.98 -0.56
C PHE A 25 8.39 -4.54 -0.06
N ILE A 26 9.01 -4.17 1.07
CA ILE A 26 8.95 -2.79 1.57
C ILE A 26 9.56 -1.81 0.55
N GLY A 27 10.66 -2.20 -0.10
CA GLY A 27 11.25 -1.43 -1.19
C GLY A 27 10.29 -1.19 -2.35
N GLU A 28 9.54 -2.21 -2.76
CA GLU A 28 8.53 -2.08 -3.83
C GLU A 28 7.36 -1.19 -3.43
N LEU A 29 6.92 -1.22 -2.16
CA LEU A 29 5.92 -0.27 -1.65
C LEU A 29 6.42 1.18 -1.73
N CYS A 30 7.68 1.43 -1.34
CA CYS A 30 8.31 2.75 -1.45
C CYS A 30 8.44 3.21 -2.91
N ASN A 31 8.75 2.29 -3.82
CA ASN A 31 8.80 2.57 -5.25
C ASN A 31 7.41 2.91 -5.80
N GLY A 32 6.39 2.13 -5.43
CA GLY A 32 4.99 2.41 -5.77
C GLY A 32 4.54 3.77 -5.27
N PHE A 33 4.85 4.12 -4.02
CA PHE A 33 4.59 5.46 -3.47
C PHE A 33 5.23 6.55 -4.33
N SER A 34 6.51 6.39 -4.66
CA SER A 34 7.27 7.37 -5.45
C SER A 34 6.71 7.55 -6.86
N LEU A 35 6.10 6.51 -7.44
CA LEU A 35 5.42 6.57 -8.74
C LEU A 35 4.09 7.32 -8.68
N LEU A 36 3.40 7.30 -7.53
CA LEU A 36 2.06 7.87 -7.38
C LEU A 36 2.07 9.28 -6.76
N MET A 37 3.13 9.66 -6.06
CA MET A 37 3.21 10.93 -5.36
C MET A 37 3.31 12.15 -6.29
N ASP A 38 2.89 13.30 -5.78
CA ASP A 38 3.23 14.60 -6.32
C ASP A 38 4.71 14.89 -6.00
N ALA A 39 5.54 15.08 -7.03
CA ALA A 39 6.98 15.28 -6.87
C ALA A 39 7.37 16.57 -6.14
N HIS A 40 6.50 17.59 -6.15
CA HIS A 40 6.75 18.85 -5.45
C HIS A 40 6.33 18.79 -3.99
N LYS A 41 5.22 18.10 -3.69
CA LYS A 41 4.71 17.98 -2.32
C LYS A 41 5.32 16.81 -1.55
N GLY A 42 5.77 15.77 -2.24
CA GLY A 42 6.25 14.53 -1.61
C GLY A 42 5.13 13.71 -0.97
N LEU A 43 3.89 13.90 -1.42
CA LEU A 43 2.67 13.23 -0.92
C LEU A 43 1.84 12.73 -2.11
N ILE A 44 1.08 11.65 -1.93
CA ILE A 44 0.07 11.24 -2.91
C ILE A 44 -1.15 12.12 -2.70
N THR A 45 -1.45 12.95 -3.69
CA THR A 45 -2.66 13.78 -3.72
C THR A 45 -3.67 13.17 -4.67
N PHE A 46 -4.93 13.62 -4.62
CA PHE A 46 -5.95 13.18 -5.58
C PHE A 46 -5.51 13.37 -7.03
N GLU A 47 -4.93 14.53 -7.35
CA GLU A 47 -4.50 14.82 -8.72
C GLU A 47 -3.30 13.96 -9.14
N SER A 48 -2.30 13.81 -8.26
CA SER A 48 -1.14 12.97 -8.58
C SER A 48 -1.52 11.51 -8.72
N LEU A 49 -2.38 10.99 -7.84
CA LEU A 49 -2.88 9.62 -7.91
C LEU A 49 -3.64 9.39 -9.22
N LYS A 50 -4.58 10.29 -9.58
CA LYS A 50 -5.35 10.19 -10.82
C LYS A 50 -4.46 10.23 -12.06
N MET A 51 -3.54 11.19 -12.12
CA MET A 51 -2.65 11.36 -13.26
C MET A 51 -1.69 10.17 -13.40
N ASN A 52 -1.05 9.76 -12.31
CA ASN A 52 -0.04 8.70 -12.33
C ASN A 52 -0.67 7.33 -12.57
N CYS A 53 -1.86 7.03 -12.02
CA CYS A 53 -2.60 5.82 -12.36
C CYS A 53 -2.92 5.77 -13.86
N SER A 54 -3.38 6.87 -14.44
CA SER A 54 -3.65 6.95 -15.88
C SER A 54 -2.38 6.77 -16.72
N LEU A 55 -1.24 7.33 -16.29
CA LEU A 55 0.05 7.14 -16.96
C LEU A 55 0.55 5.68 -16.90
N LEU A 56 0.22 4.95 -15.84
CA LEU A 56 0.51 3.52 -15.71
C LEU A 56 -0.46 2.64 -16.51
N GLY A 57 -1.44 3.24 -17.20
CA GLY A 57 -2.46 2.52 -17.96
C GLY A 57 -3.55 1.90 -17.10
N LEU A 58 -3.70 2.36 -15.85
CA LEU A 58 -4.75 1.92 -14.94
C LEU A 58 -5.98 2.84 -15.10
N GLU A 59 -7.12 2.24 -15.44
CA GLU A 59 -8.41 2.94 -15.46
C GLU A 59 -9.07 2.79 -14.09
N VAL A 60 -8.96 3.83 -13.26
CA VAL A 60 -9.57 3.90 -11.93
C VAL A 60 -10.56 5.06 -11.89
N ARG A 61 -11.74 4.85 -11.31
CA ARG A 61 -12.78 5.88 -11.27
C ARG A 61 -12.50 6.91 -10.17
N ASP A 62 -12.95 8.15 -10.38
CA ASP A 62 -12.71 9.24 -9.42
C ASP A 62 -13.23 8.94 -8.01
N ASP A 63 -14.35 8.22 -7.88
CA ASP A 63 -14.88 7.78 -6.60
C ASP A 63 -14.01 6.71 -5.92
N GLU A 64 -13.42 5.79 -6.69
CA GLU A 64 -12.48 4.79 -6.15
C GLU A 64 -11.18 5.45 -5.68
N LEU A 65 -10.65 6.41 -6.44
CA LEU A 65 -9.48 7.20 -6.05
C LEU A 65 -9.74 8.01 -4.78
N LEU A 66 -10.94 8.59 -4.66
CA LEU A 66 -11.34 9.32 -3.47
C LEU A 66 -11.47 8.39 -2.26
N CYS A 67 -12.08 7.21 -2.45
CA CYS A 67 -12.14 6.18 -1.40
C CYS A 67 -10.74 5.74 -0.95
N MET A 68 -9.79 5.56 -1.87
CA MET A 68 -8.41 5.20 -1.51
C MET A 68 -7.75 6.27 -0.62
N LEU A 69 -7.91 7.55 -0.96
CA LEU A 69 -7.40 8.64 -0.11
C LEU A 69 -8.09 8.65 1.24
N MET A 70 -9.42 8.64 1.27
CA MET A 70 -10.20 8.72 2.51
C MET A 70 -9.91 7.54 3.46
N GLU A 71 -9.62 6.36 2.93
CA GLU A 71 -9.33 5.18 3.74
C GLU A 71 -7.89 5.18 4.30
N GLY A 72 -6.96 5.81 3.58
CA GLY A 72 -5.55 5.85 3.94
C GLY A 72 -5.11 7.09 4.72
N ASP A 73 -5.81 8.22 4.56
CA ASP A 73 -5.50 9.51 5.20
C ASP A 73 -5.84 9.45 6.70
N LEU A 74 -4.82 9.27 7.53
CA LEU A 74 -4.98 9.07 8.98
C LEU A 74 -4.89 10.39 9.75
N ASP A 75 -4.21 11.40 9.20
CA ASP A 75 -4.06 12.70 9.84
C ASP A 75 -5.06 13.76 9.34
N GLY A 76 -5.76 13.48 8.25
CA GLY A 76 -6.82 14.30 7.68
C GLY A 76 -6.33 15.46 6.83
N ASP A 77 -5.10 15.39 6.29
CA ASP A 77 -4.53 16.44 5.44
C ASP A 77 -5.04 16.41 3.99
N GLY A 78 -5.79 15.37 3.61
CA GLY A 78 -6.36 15.17 2.29
C GLY A 78 -5.38 14.55 1.28
N ALA A 79 -4.26 14.01 1.74
CA ALA A 79 -3.25 13.34 0.96
C ALA A 79 -2.77 12.06 1.68
N LEU A 80 -1.88 11.30 1.04
CA LEU A 80 -1.20 10.18 1.71
C LEU A 80 0.29 10.48 1.79
N SER A 81 0.81 10.43 3.01
CA SER A 81 2.23 10.25 3.27
C SER A 81 2.67 8.83 2.90
N GLN A 82 3.99 8.62 2.80
CA GLN A 82 4.54 7.29 2.54
C GLN A 82 4.13 6.28 3.60
N MET A 83 4.04 6.70 4.87
CA MET A 83 3.64 5.83 5.97
C MET A 83 2.18 5.40 5.82
N GLU A 84 1.28 6.34 5.55
CA GLU A 84 -0.15 6.10 5.35
C GLU A 84 -0.41 5.20 4.15
N PHE A 85 0.27 5.46 3.03
CA PHE A 85 0.21 4.59 1.86
C PHE A 85 0.64 3.15 2.20
N CYS A 86 1.76 2.97 2.88
CA CYS A 86 2.21 1.64 3.31
C CYS A 86 1.16 0.98 4.21
N ILE A 87 0.67 1.67 5.25
CA ILE A 87 -0.38 1.15 6.15
C ILE A 87 -1.62 0.74 5.36
N LEU A 88 -2.10 1.58 4.45
CA LEU A 88 -3.25 1.28 3.60
C LEU A 88 -3.02 0.01 2.79
N MET A 89 -1.87 -0.11 2.12
CA MET A 89 -1.53 -1.32 1.36
C MET A 89 -1.54 -2.57 2.24
N PHE A 90 -0.92 -2.53 3.43
CA PHE A 90 -0.96 -3.65 4.38
C PHE A 90 -2.39 -3.99 4.84
N ARG A 91 -3.26 -2.99 5.01
CA ARG A 91 -4.67 -3.19 5.41
C ARG A 91 -5.51 -3.82 4.31
N LEU A 92 -5.16 -3.59 3.05
CA LEU A 92 -5.84 -4.18 1.89
C LEU A 92 -5.42 -5.62 1.60
N SER A 93 -4.38 -6.13 2.27
CA SER A 93 -4.00 -7.55 2.23
C SER A 93 -4.55 -8.27 3.46
N PRO A 94 -5.75 -8.86 3.39
CA PRO A 94 -6.33 -9.61 4.52
C PRO A 94 -5.43 -10.78 4.95
N CYS A 95 -4.67 -11.38 4.02
CA CYS A 95 -3.70 -12.43 4.33
C CYS A 95 -2.56 -11.99 5.26
N LEU A 96 -2.26 -10.68 5.32
CA LEU A 96 -1.26 -10.14 6.24
C LEU A 96 -1.84 -9.72 7.59
N MET A 97 -3.15 -9.51 7.69
CA MET A 97 -3.81 -9.03 8.91
C MET A 97 -4.30 -10.17 9.82
N ASP A 98 -4.47 -11.38 9.30
CA ASP A 98 -5.09 -12.51 9.99
C ASP A 98 -4.17 -13.22 11.01
N GLY A 99 -3.45 -12.50 11.89
CA GLY A 99 -2.72 -13.07 13.04
C GLY A 99 -1.56 -14.05 12.74
N ASP A 100 -1.50 -14.58 11.53
CA ASP A 100 -0.44 -15.33 10.87
C ASP A 100 0.28 -14.38 9.90
N ALA A 101 0.55 -13.15 10.33
CA ALA A 101 1.51 -12.30 9.64
C ALA A 101 2.76 -13.16 9.41
N PRO A 102 3.18 -13.41 8.15
CA PRO A 102 4.43 -14.11 7.91
C PRO A 102 5.47 -13.33 8.69
N LYS A 103 6.37 -14.03 9.38
CA LYS A 103 7.37 -13.54 10.34
C LYS A 103 8.34 -12.49 9.75
N LEU A 104 7.81 -11.41 9.21
CA LEU A 104 8.47 -10.34 8.46
C LEU A 104 9.25 -9.44 9.42
N PHE A 105 8.84 -9.40 10.69
CA PHE A 105 9.43 -8.58 11.74
C PHE A 105 10.18 -9.38 12.83
N THR A 106 10.41 -10.70 12.67
CA THR A 106 11.09 -11.51 13.72
C THR A 106 12.40 -12.17 13.30
N GLN A 107 13.05 -11.76 12.22
CA GLN A 107 14.41 -12.22 11.93
C GLN A 107 15.42 -11.08 12.03
N SER A 108 15.69 -10.63 13.25
CA SER A 108 16.96 -10.02 13.65
C SER A 108 17.07 -9.99 15.17
N VAL A 109 17.25 -11.16 15.77
CA VAL A 109 18.18 -11.41 16.89
C VAL A 109 18.22 -12.92 17.07
N ASP A 110 19.29 -13.56 16.62
CA ASP A 110 19.66 -14.90 17.10
C ASP A 110 20.33 -14.69 18.47
N PRO A 111 19.68 -15.02 19.61
CA PRO A 111 20.33 -14.99 20.90
C PRO A 111 20.82 -16.41 21.17
N MET A 112 22.00 -16.74 20.66
CA MET A 112 22.95 -17.76 21.14
C MET A 112 23.69 -18.44 19.98
N LEU A 113 24.89 -17.92 19.69
CA LEU A 113 26.02 -18.83 19.59
C LEU A 113 26.76 -18.74 20.92
N VAL A 114 26.73 -19.87 21.63
CA VAL A 114 27.61 -20.21 22.76
C VAL A 114 29.09 -20.05 22.43
#